data_AF-A0A9X8VLB0-F1
#
_entry.id   AF-A0A9X8VLB0-F1
#
_cell.length_a   1.000
_cell.length_b   1.000
_cell.length_c   1.000
_cell.angle_alpha   90.00
_cell.angle_beta   90.00
_cell.angle_gamma   90.00
#
_symmetry.space_group_name_H-M   'P 1'
#
loop_
_entity.id
_entity.type
_entity.pdbx_description
1 polymer ?
#
loop_
_entity_poly.entity_id
_entity_poly.type
_entity_poly.pdbx_seq_one_letter_code
_entity_poly.pdbx_strand_id
1 'polypeptide(L)' 'MDKLLDRFFNYVSFDTQSKANVKHVPSTDGQLKLARALQQEMIALGFERVSLSEHGCVMGT' A
#
# COMPACT_ATOMS: atom_id res chain seq x y z
N MET A 1 1.02 22.14 -1.22
CA MET A 1 1.65 21.56 -0.01
C MET A 1 0.64 20.67 0.72
N ASP A 2 -0.64 21.05 0.74
CA ASP A 2 -1.75 20.33 1.37
C ASP A 2 -1.86 18.85 0.96
N LYS A 3 -1.87 18.54 -0.34
CA LYS A 3 -1.97 17.14 -0.82
C LYS A 3 -0.85 16.21 -0.33
N LEU A 4 0.35 16.74 -0.05
CA LEU A 4 1.46 15.94 0.47
C LEU A 4 1.19 15.55 1.93
N LEU A 5 0.78 16.52 2.75
CA LEU A 5 0.48 16.28 4.16
C LEU A 5 -0.76 15.39 4.32
N ASP A 6 -1.80 15.60 3.51
CA ASP A 6 -3.01 14.75 3.53
C ASP A 6 -2.67 13.28 3.23
N ARG A 7 -1.86 13.04 2.19
CA ARG A 7 -1.38 11.69 1.85
C ARG A 7 -0.52 11.11 2.95
N PHE A 8 0.43 11.89 3.47
CA PHE A 8 1.29 11.46 4.57
C PHE A 8 0.47 11.04 5.79
N PHE A 9 -0.46 11.88 6.25
CA PHE A 9 -1.31 11.59 7.40
C PHE A 9 -2.25 10.40 7.15
N ASN A 10 -2.74 10.24 5.93
CA ASN A 10 -3.50 9.04 5.55
C ASN A 10 -2.61 7.78 5.67
N TYR A 11 -1.40 7.78 5.08
CA TYR A 11 -0.53 6.60 5.10
C TYR A 11 -0.06 6.21 6.50
N VAL A 12 0.30 7.18 7.36
CA VAL A 12 0.71 6.88 8.74
C VAL A 12 -0.45 6.43 9.63
N SER A 13 -1.71 6.60 9.19
CA SER A 13 -2.87 6.06 9.91
C SER A 13 -3.01 4.53 9.77
N PHE A 14 -2.33 3.93 8.79
CA PHE A 14 -2.28 2.48 8.65
C PHE A 14 -1.21 1.92 9.59
N ASP A 15 -1.59 1.00 10.48
CA ASP A 15 -0.62 0.16 11.18
C ASP A 15 -0.04 -0.86 10.19
N THR A 16 1.17 -0.60 9.69
CA THR A 16 1.87 -1.44 8.72
C THR A 16 3.14 -2.07 9.27
N GLN A 17 3.28 -2.17 10.59
CA GLN A 17 4.49 -2.70 11.20
C GLN A 17 4.73 -4.15 10.76
N SER A 18 5.93 -4.43 10.27
CA SER A 18 6.32 -5.80 9.92
C SER A 18 6.51 -6.69 11.14
N LYS A 19 6.17 -7.97 10.99
CA LYS A 19 6.38 -9.00 12.03
C LYS A 19 7.46 -9.98 11.58
N ALA A 20 8.52 -10.09 12.36
CA ALA A 20 9.58 -11.08 12.14
C ALA A 20 9.07 -12.51 12.40
N ASN A 21 9.78 -13.50 11.85
CA ASN A 21 9.50 -14.93 12.05
C ASN A 21 8.10 -15.39 11.58
N VAL A 22 7.56 -14.73 10.56
CA VAL A 22 6.31 -15.10 9.90
C VAL A 22 6.63 -15.79 8.56
N LYS A 23 5.91 -16.88 8.25
CA LYS A 23 6.12 -17.68 7.03
C LYS A 23 5.35 -17.18 5.80
N HIS A 24 4.33 -16.34 6.00
CA HIS A 24 3.55 -15.75 4.93
C HIS A 24 4.01 -14.33 4.63
N VAL A 25 3.82 -13.92 3.36
CA VAL A 25 4.13 -12.59 2.86
C VAL A 25 2.85 -12.00 2.28
N PRO A 26 2.43 -10.78 2.69
CA PRO A 26 3.07 -9.87 3.65
C PRO A 26 3.02 -10.43 5.08
N SER A 27 3.91 -9.98 5.97
CA SER A 27 3.99 -10.54 7.34
C SER A 27 2.87 -10.09 8.27
N THR A 28 2.11 -9.07 7.88
CA THR A 28 0.94 -8.56 8.60
C THR A 28 -0.13 -8.06 7.63
N ASP A 29 -1.39 -8.13 8.03
CA ASP A 29 -2.52 -7.65 7.22
C ASP A 29 -2.46 -6.14 6.96
N GLY A 30 -1.84 -5.39 7.87
CA GLY A 30 -1.64 -3.95 7.76
C GLY A 30 -0.91 -3.54 6.48
N GLN A 31 0.16 -4.25 6.14
CA GLN A 31 0.91 -4.04 4.90
C GLN A 31 0.01 -4.24 3.66
N LEU A 32 -0.85 -5.26 3.68
CA LEU A 32 -1.75 -5.53 2.56
C LEU A 32 -2.88 -4.49 2.46
N LYS A 33 -3.35 -3.94 3.58
CA LYS A 33 -4.32 -2.85 3.60
C LYS A 33 -3.77 -1.60 2.94
N LEU A 34 -2.54 -1.19 3.30
CA LEU A 34 -1.89 -0.03 2.66
C LEU A 34 -1.62 -0.30 1.18
N ALA A 35 -1.15 -1.50 0.81
CA ALA A 35 -0.93 -1.88 -0.59
C ALA A 35 -2.20 -1.73 -1.45
N ARG A 36 -3.36 -2.20 -0.96
CA ARG A 36 -4.65 -2.02 -1.65
C ARG A 36 -5.05 -0.55 -1.76
N ALA A 37 -4.83 0.25 -0.72
CA ALA A 37 -5.12 1.68 -0.77
C ALA A 37 -4.26 2.40 -1.84
N LEU A 38 -2.96 2.09 -1.88
CA LEU A 38 -2.04 2.63 -2.89
C LEU A 38 -2.41 2.17 -4.30
N GLN A 39 -2.84 0.91 -4.50
CA GLN A 39 -3.33 0.44 -5.78
C GLN A 39 -4.50 1.29 -6.29
N GLN A 40 -5.50 1.56 -5.43
CA GLN A 40 -6.64 2.40 -5.79
C GLN A 40 -6.22 3.85 -6.06
N GLU A 41 -5.29 4.38 -5.28
CA GLU A 41 -4.77 5.73 -5.48
C GLU A 41 -4.00 5.87 -6.81
N MET A 42 -3.18 4.88 -7.18
CA MET A 42 -2.49 4.85 -8.47
C MET A 42 -3.48 4.84 -9.64
N ILE A 43 -4.53 4.03 -9.57
CA ILE A 43 -5.60 4.00 -10.58
C ILE A 43 -6.28 5.38 -10.67
N ALA A 44 -6.62 6.00 -9.52
CA ALA A 44 -7.24 7.31 -9.48
C ALA A 44 -6.33 8.44 -10.01
N LEU A 45 -5.01 8.26 -9.93
CA LEU A 45 -4.02 9.17 -10.50
C LEU A 45 -3.77 8.94 -11.99
N GLY A 46 -4.37 7.91 -12.58
CA GLY A 46 -4.26 7.61 -14.01
C GLY A 46 -3.06 6.74 -14.39
N PHE A 47 -2.44 6.03 -13.43
CA PHE A 47 -1.45 5.02 -13.75
C PHE A 47 -2.10 3.85 -14.51
N GLU A 48 -1.36 3.29 -15.45
CA GLU A 48 -1.76 2.14 -16.24
C GLU A 48 -1.16 0.85 -15.66
N ARG A 49 -1.74 -0.29 -16.05
CA ARG A 49 -1.24 -1.63 -15.69
C ARG A 49 -1.04 -1.83 -14.19
N VAL A 50 -1.85 -1.14 -13.37
CA VAL A 50 -1.76 -1.22 -11.91
C VAL A 50 -2.15 -2.62 -11.45
N SER A 51 -1.25 -3.30 -10.74
CA SER A 51 -1.44 -4.65 -10.23
C SER A 51 -0.96 -4.76 -8.79
N LEU A 52 -1.56 -5.69 -8.06
CA LEU A 52 -1.17 -6.06 -6.71
C LEU A 52 -0.94 -7.57 -6.70
N SER A 53 0.30 -7.99 -6.44
CA SER A 53 0.63 -9.42 -6.36
C SER A 53 0.04 -10.07 -5.09
N GLU A 54 -0.03 -11.39 -5.07
CA GLU A 54 -0.44 -12.18 -3.90
C GLU A 54 0.44 -11.93 -2.66
N HIS A 55 1.68 -11.48 -2.87
CA HIS A 55 2.65 -11.15 -1.82
C HIS A 55 2.61 -9.67 -1.39
N GLY A 56 1.63 -8.90 -1.86
CA GLY A 56 1.43 -7.50 -1.46
C GLY A 56 2.33 -6.49 -2.18
N CYS A 57 2.96 -6.85 -3.29
CA CYS A 57 3.71 -5.90 -4.12
C CYS A 57 2.76 -5.15 -5.07
N VAL A 58 2.66 -3.83 -4.93
CA VAL A 58 1.92 -2.95 -5.85
C VAL A 58 2.87 -2.43 -6.92
N MET A 59 2.46 -2.52 -8.20
CA MET A 59 3.23 -2.01 -9.35
C MET A 59 2.28 -1.36 -10.36
N GLY A 60 2.76 -0.38 -11.11
CA GLY A 60 2.03 0.29 -12.19
C GLY A 60 2.96 1.20 -13.00
N THR A 61 2.54 1.61 -14.20
CA THR A 61 3.32 2.44 -15.14
C THR A 61 2.56 3.68 -15.55
#